data_AF-A0A2G9NUX6-F1
#
_entry.id   AF-A0A2G9NUX6-F1
#
_cell.length_a   1.000
_cell.length_b   1.000
_cell.length_c   1.000
_cell.angle_alpha   90.00
_cell.angle_beta   90.00
_cell.angle_gamma   90.00
#
_symmetry.space_group_name_H-M   'P 1'
#
loop_
_entity.id
_entity.type
_entity.pdbx_description
1 polymer ?
#
loop_
_entity_poly.entity_id
_entity_poly.type
_entity_poly.pdbx_seq_one_letter_code
_entity_poly.pdbx_strand_id
1 'polypeptide(L)'
;MATELKIEPIADERKWQRDLNLSNIGTSLEDCRPYRYNKDKAYKEGFEEFLTFSKEVEINGRKWFAHPNINMYIDTTGACNGDCDFCIAKTTFKRTEAPTDKFLKGLERAIELTRHIHPSIQIVGGEPTLSSKVYPILDMVDGNRMRNPVIGTNGTGFNDRLVDRINTSSIQHINLSRHHYNEDLNHEIMHLKPFSPNETFWGNLKNIDPRIDIRLQCNLIGGYIDSYESVIDFVEWSRDHGIHNLVFAQLTPLPRDDMYRSEIIDYVLSRQVDVNAIIESAEVNPEFSFEKYRGGVACYYEVWKYKGDTTVLFKFSDNKYLSMADRTERHLPDLVVHTDGTLCGSWNRNLKILSE
;
A
#
# COMPACT_ATOMS: atom_id res chain seq x y z
N MET A 1 8.42 -11.05 -42.78
CA MET A 1 7.93 -9.66 -42.89
C MET A 1 7.29 -9.30 -41.56
N ALA A 2 8.07 -8.72 -40.66
CA ALA A 2 7.58 -8.25 -39.37
C ALA A 2 6.92 -6.89 -39.59
N THR A 3 5.60 -6.83 -39.41
CA THR A 3 4.85 -5.58 -39.41
C THR A 3 5.27 -4.78 -38.18
N GLU A 4 6.00 -3.69 -38.40
CA GLU A 4 6.25 -2.66 -37.40
C GLU A 4 4.90 -2.14 -36.88
N LEU A 5 4.55 -2.53 -35.66
CA LEU A 5 3.52 -1.88 -34.88
C LEU A 5 4.00 -0.44 -34.63
N LYS A 6 3.46 0.49 -35.42
CA LYS A 6 3.53 1.93 -35.11
C LYS A 6 2.73 2.16 -33.83
N ILE A 7 3.44 2.21 -32.71
CA ILE A 7 2.90 2.52 -31.40
C ILE A 7 2.81 4.05 -31.33
N GLU A 8 1.58 4.57 -31.28
CA GLU A 8 1.37 6.00 -31.01
C GLU A 8 1.89 6.35 -29.61
N PRO A 9 2.49 7.54 -29.41
CA PRO A 9 2.91 8.00 -28.10
C PRO A 9 1.69 8.06 -27.16
N ILE A 10 1.83 7.51 -25.96
CA ILE A 10 0.86 7.72 -24.89
C ILE A 10 0.69 9.24 -24.72
N ALA A 11 -0.54 9.71 -24.83
CA ALA A 11 -0.88 11.12 -24.82
C ALA A 11 -0.26 11.84 -23.60
N ASP A 12 0.64 12.78 -23.90
CA ASP A 12 1.12 13.89 -23.06
C ASP A 12 1.28 13.59 -21.56
N GLU A 13 2.38 12.91 -21.21
CA GLU A 13 2.87 12.73 -19.82
C GLU A 13 2.92 14.04 -18.99
N ARG A 14 2.89 15.22 -19.64
CA ARG A 14 2.96 16.52 -18.97
C ARG A 14 1.61 17.01 -18.44
N LYS A 15 0.46 16.46 -18.86
CA LYS A 15 -0.87 16.97 -18.45
C LYS A 15 -1.32 16.56 -17.05
N TRP A 16 -0.56 15.68 -16.38
CA TRP A 16 -0.79 15.26 -15.00
C TRP A 16 0.35 15.66 -14.05
N GLN A 17 1.10 16.72 -14.39
CA GLN A 17 2.16 17.26 -13.53
C GLN A 17 1.63 17.75 -12.16
N ARG A 18 2.48 17.55 -11.15
CA ARG A 18 2.23 17.59 -9.70
C ARG A 18 2.36 19.00 -9.09
N ASP A 19 1.79 20.02 -9.71
CA ASP A 19 1.82 21.37 -9.13
C ASP A 19 0.57 21.61 -8.28
N LEU A 20 0.41 20.78 -7.24
CA LEU A 20 -0.61 20.99 -6.21
C LEU A 20 0.05 21.69 -5.02
N ASN A 21 -0.18 23.00 -4.88
CA ASN A 21 0.20 23.76 -3.70
C ASN A 21 -0.87 23.56 -2.62
N LEU A 22 -0.68 22.54 -1.78
CA LEU A 22 -1.67 22.11 -0.80
C LEU A 22 -1.14 22.30 0.62
N SER A 23 -1.98 22.81 1.51
CA SER A 23 -1.64 23.01 2.92
C SER A 23 -1.32 21.70 3.65
N ASN A 24 -1.95 20.59 3.24
CA ASN A 24 -1.74 19.26 3.80
C ASN A 24 -0.48 18.56 3.25
N ILE A 25 0.39 19.25 2.51
CA ILE A 25 1.69 18.77 2.04
C ILE A 25 2.75 19.84 2.35
N GLY A 26 3.85 19.44 2.99
CA GLY A 26 4.90 20.40 3.29
C GLY A 26 6.21 19.75 3.73
N THR A 27 7.25 20.58 3.83
CA THR A 27 8.62 20.18 4.21
C THR A 27 9.08 20.85 5.51
N SER A 28 8.22 21.64 6.15
CA SER A 28 8.49 22.27 7.45
C SER A 28 7.89 21.46 8.59
N LEU A 29 8.67 21.27 9.64
CA LEU A 29 8.22 20.65 10.88
C LEU A 29 7.17 21.50 11.60
N GLU A 30 7.24 22.83 11.49
CA GLU A 30 6.26 23.74 12.09
C GLU A 30 4.87 23.56 11.48
N ASP A 31 4.80 23.46 10.15
CA ASP A 31 3.55 23.22 9.42
C ASP A 31 3.00 21.81 9.65
N CYS A 32 3.89 20.85 9.94
CA CYS A 32 3.54 19.46 10.21
C CYS A 32 2.80 19.28 11.54
N ARG A 33 3.23 19.96 12.62
CA ARG A 33 2.72 19.75 13.99
C ARG A 33 1.19 19.94 14.13
N PRO A 34 0.54 20.95 13.53
CA PRO A 34 -0.92 21.07 13.55
C PRO A 34 -1.65 19.81 13.03
N TYR A 35 -1.12 19.19 11.98
CA TYR A 35 -1.67 17.92 11.45
C TYR A 35 -1.33 16.75 12.36
N ARG A 36 -0.14 16.74 12.97
CA ARG A 36 0.27 15.68 13.90
C ARG A 36 -0.69 15.57 15.08
N TYR A 37 -1.00 16.68 15.73
CA TYR A 37 -1.85 16.70 16.93
C TYR A 37 -3.35 16.74 16.60
N ASN A 38 -3.71 17.04 15.35
CA ASN A 38 -5.08 16.98 14.87
C ASN A 38 -5.15 16.27 13.51
N LYS A 39 -5.13 14.93 13.55
CA LYS A 39 -5.17 14.10 12.35
C LYS A 39 -6.48 14.28 11.55
N ASP A 40 -7.60 14.58 12.21
CA ASP A 40 -8.87 14.88 11.53
C ASP A 40 -8.74 16.09 10.59
N LYS A 41 -7.94 17.10 10.95
CA LYS A 41 -7.58 18.21 10.05
C LYS A 41 -6.89 17.69 8.78
N ALA A 42 -5.92 16.79 8.92
CA ALA A 42 -5.18 16.24 7.77
C ALA A 42 -6.10 15.47 6.82
N TYR A 43 -6.98 14.65 7.37
CA TYR A 43 -7.92 13.85 6.59
C TYR A 43 -9.01 14.70 5.93
N LYS A 44 -9.53 15.71 6.64
CA LYS A 44 -10.52 16.64 6.10
C LYS A 44 -9.96 17.41 4.91
N GLU A 45 -8.78 18.00 5.05
CA GLU A 45 -8.12 18.72 3.96
C GLU A 45 -7.74 17.77 2.81
N GLY A 46 -7.31 16.54 3.11
CA GLY A 46 -7.07 15.51 2.10
C GLY A 46 -8.33 15.06 1.34
N PHE A 47 -9.48 15.05 2.02
CA PHE A 47 -10.77 14.78 1.38
C PHE A 47 -11.24 15.95 0.51
N GLU A 48 -11.07 17.20 0.98
CA GLU A 48 -11.36 18.41 0.20
C GLU A 48 -10.46 18.51 -1.04
N GLU A 49 -9.16 18.21 -0.91
CA GLU A 49 -8.23 18.05 -2.03
C GLU A 49 -8.76 17.03 -3.04
N PHE A 50 -9.10 15.83 -2.57
CA PHE A 50 -9.60 14.77 -3.43
C PHE A 50 -10.82 15.18 -4.24
N LEU A 51 -11.79 15.86 -3.63
CA LEU A 51 -12.97 16.36 -4.34
C LEU A 51 -12.61 17.48 -5.34
N THR A 52 -11.70 18.36 -4.96
CA THR A 52 -11.34 19.55 -5.75
C THR A 52 -10.49 19.20 -6.97
N PHE A 53 -9.54 18.28 -6.83
CA PHE A 53 -8.55 17.97 -7.85
C PHE A 53 -8.86 16.71 -8.66
N SER A 54 -9.92 15.98 -8.32
CA SER A 54 -10.40 14.90 -9.17
C SER A 54 -10.92 15.44 -10.49
N LYS A 55 -10.55 14.76 -11.59
CA LYS A 55 -10.94 15.15 -12.95
C LYS A 55 -11.99 14.20 -13.48
N GLU A 56 -12.87 14.71 -14.35
CA GLU A 56 -13.85 13.87 -15.04
C GLU A 56 -13.11 12.88 -15.97
N VAL A 57 -13.50 11.60 -15.88
CA VAL A 57 -12.97 10.48 -16.68
C VAL A 57 -14.13 9.61 -17.12
N GLU A 58 -14.00 8.92 -18.25
CA GLU A 58 -15.03 8.00 -18.73
C GLU A 58 -14.55 6.56 -18.63
N ILE A 59 -15.26 5.74 -17.85
CA ILE A 59 -14.94 4.33 -17.66
C ILE A 59 -16.20 3.54 -18.03
N ASN A 60 -16.06 2.69 -19.04
CA ASN A 60 -17.12 1.81 -19.52
C ASN A 60 -18.42 2.57 -19.90
N GLY A 61 -18.28 3.72 -20.59
CA GLY A 61 -19.39 4.56 -21.03
C GLY A 61 -20.06 5.40 -19.93
N ARG A 62 -19.54 5.35 -18.70
CA ARG A 62 -20.03 6.17 -17.57
C ARG A 62 -18.95 7.14 -17.12
N LYS A 63 -19.32 8.40 -16.86
CA LYS A 63 -18.37 9.39 -16.33
C LYS A 63 -18.20 9.27 -14.82
N TRP A 64 -16.98 9.47 -14.35
CA TRP A 64 -16.54 9.42 -12.96
C TRP A 64 -15.57 10.58 -12.70
N PHE A 65 -15.22 10.82 -11.44
CA PHE A 65 -14.18 11.74 -11.04
C PHE A 65 -13.03 10.95 -10.40
N ALA A 66 -11.84 11.00 -11.00
CA ALA A 66 -10.67 10.30 -10.50
C ALA A 66 -9.55 11.30 -10.20
N HIS A 67 -8.87 11.09 -9.07
CA HIS A 67 -7.71 11.89 -8.72
C HIS A 67 -6.52 11.58 -9.66
N PRO A 68 -5.72 12.58 -10.08
CA PRO A 68 -4.48 12.38 -10.83
C PRO A 68 -3.54 11.26 -10.36
N ASN A 69 -3.51 11.05 -9.04
CA ASN A 69 -2.63 10.07 -8.41
C ASN A 69 -3.38 8.80 -7.98
N ILE A 70 -4.53 8.49 -8.57
CA ILE A 70 -5.32 7.30 -8.23
C ILE A 70 -4.48 6.02 -8.34
N ASN A 71 -4.68 5.12 -7.38
CA ASN A 71 -4.07 3.79 -7.37
C ASN A 71 -5.05 2.78 -7.95
N MET A 72 -4.52 1.79 -8.64
CA MET A 72 -5.20 0.54 -8.95
C MET A 72 -4.56 -0.58 -8.14
N TYR A 73 -5.37 -1.19 -7.27
CA TYR A 73 -5.02 -2.38 -6.52
C TYR A 73 -5.46 -3.61 -7.30
N ILE A 74 -4.55 -4.56 -7.44
CA ILE A 74 -4.82 -5.87 -8.02
C ILE A 74 -4.91 -6.83 -6.83
N ASP A 75 -6.13 -7.17 -6.41
CA ASP A 75 -6.40 -8.14 -5.33
C ASP A 75 -6.21 -9.56 -5.89
N THR A 76 -4.96 -10.04 -5.81
CA THR A 76 -4.48 -11.21 -6.54
C THR A 76 -5.17 -12.50 -6.11
N THR A 77 -5.38 -12.68 -4.81
CA THR A 77 -5.97 -13.89 -4.21
C THR A 77 -6.52 -13.59 -2.83
N GLY A 78 -7.53 -14.35 -2.39
CA GLY A 78 -7.99 -14.32 -1.01
C GLY A 78 -7.16 -15.22 -0.07
N ALA A 79 -6.31 -16.08 -0.63
CA ALA A 79 -5.48 -17.01 0.14
C ALA A 79 -4.24 -16.30 0.70
N CYS A 80 -3.98 -16.47 1.99
CA CYS A 80 -2.79 -16.01 2.67
C CYS A 80 -2.26 -17.12 3.57
N ASN A 81 -0.95 -17.21 3.69
CA ASN A 81 -0.30 -18.15 4.60
C ASN A 81 -0.01 -17.55 5.98
N GLY A 82 -0.32 -16.27 6.19
CA GLY A 82 -0.38 -15.62 7.50
C GLY A 82 -1.81 -15.54 8.02
N ASP A 83 -1.94 -15.34 9.33
CA ASP A 83 -3.21 -15.24 10.03
C ASP A 83 -3.22 -14.06 11.03
N CYS A 84 -2.61 -12.93 10.66
CA CYS A 84 -2.40 -11.80 11.58
C CYS A 84 -3.71 -11.25 12.18
N ASP A 85 -3.70 -10.90 13.47
CA ASP A 85 -4.89 -10.45 14.21
C ASP A 85 -5.32 -9.00 13.93
N PHE A 86 -4.47 -8.21 13.29
CA PHE A 86 -4.81 -6.85 12.83
C PHE A 86 -5.23 -6.80 11.35
N CYS A 87 -5.27 -7.94 10.66
CA CYS A 87 -5.39 -7.96 9.21
C CYS A 87 -6.78 -7.53 8.74
N ILE A 88 -6.87 -6.32 8.16
CA ILE A 88 -8.13 -5.75 7.64
C ILE A 88 -8.70 -6.53 6.45
N ALA A 89 -7.89 -7.40 5.82
CA ALA A 89 -8.34 -8.29 4.76
C ALA A 89 -9.26 -9.40 5.27
N LYS A 90 -9.24 -9.71 6.57
CA LYS A 90 -10.19 -10.61 7.25
C LYS A 90 -11.55 -9.92 7.44
N THR A 91 -12.19 -9.60 6.34
CA THR A 91 -13.54 -9.02 6.33
C THR A 91 -14.59 -10.07 6.75
N THR A 92 -15.80 -9.60 7.01
CA THR A 92 -16.98 -10.44 7.30
C THR A 92 -17.52 -11.17 6.07
N PHE A 93 -17.29 -10.61 4.87
CA PHE A 93 -17.74 -11.19 3.61
C PHE A 93 -16.67 -12.09 2.99
N LYS A 94 -17.12 -13.15 2.32
CA LYS A 94 -16.22 -14.06 1.60
C LYS A 94 -15.75 -13.40 0.31
N ARG A 95 -14.44 -13.40 0.07
CA ARG A 95 -13.88 -13.07 -1.25
C ARG A 95 -14.20 -14.22 -2.22
N THR A 96 -14.88 -13.91 -3.31
CA THR A 96 -15.16 -14.87 -4.37
C THR A 96 -13.94 -14.94 -5.27
N GLU A 97 -13.25 -16.07 -5.29
CA GLU A 97 -12.09 -16.25 -6.17
C GLU A 97 -12.51 -16.88 -7.49
N ALA A 98 -12.28 -16.17 -8.59
CA ALA A 98 -12.51 -16.70 -9.92
C ALA A 98 -11.35 -17.61 -10.38
N PRO A 99 -11.61 -18.54 -11.32
CA PRO A 99 -10.55 -19.21 -12.06
C PRO A 99 -9.56 -18.20 -12.67
N THR A 100 -8.28 -18.56 -12.73
CA THR A 100 -7.20 -17.68 -13.21
C THR A 100 -7.54 -17.01 -14.53
N ASP A 101 -7.98 -17.75 -15.56
CA ASP A 101 -8.29 -17.18 -16.87
C ASP A 101 -9.40 -16.12 -16.82
N LYS A 102 -10.41 -16.29 -15.95
CA LYS A 102 -11.46 -15.29 -15.77
C LYS A 102 -10.91 -14.04 -15.08
N PHE A 103 -10.13 -14.23 -14.02
CA PHE A 103 -9.48 -13.12 -13.33
C PHE A 103 -8.56 -12.31 -14.28
N LEU A 104 -7.72 -12.99 -15.07
CA LEU A 104 -6.78 -12.33 -15.99
C LEU A 104 -7.53 -11.56 -17.09
N LYS A 105 -8.64 -12.08 -17.61
CA LYS A 105 -9.52 -11.33 -18.55
C LYS A 105 -10.11 -10.08 -17.91
N GLY A 106 -10.54 -10.18 -16.66
CA GLY A 106 -11.04 -9.03 -15.90
C GLY A 106 -9.95 -7.97 -15.69
N LEU A 107 -8.73 -8.39 -15.35
CA LEU A 107 -7.59 -7.49 -15.21
C LEU A 107 -7.19 -6.84 -16.55
N GLU A 108 -7.13 -7.60 -17.64
CA GLU A 108 -6.88 -7.06 -18.98
C GLU A 108 -7.92 -5.99 -19.33
N ARG A 109 -9.21 -6.29 -19.11
CA ARG A 109 -10.30 -5.34 -19.33
C ARG A 109 -10.17 -4.09 -18.45
N ALA A 110 -9.79 -4.26 -17.18
CA ALA A 110 -9.57 -3.15 -16.26
C ALA A 110 -8.45 -2.23 -16.73
N ILE A 111 -7.34 -2.80 -17.20
CA ILE A 111 -6.20 -2.05 -17.75
C ILE A 111 -6.64 -1.27 -19.00
N GLU A 112 -7.37 -1.90 -19.92
CA GLU A 112 -7.90 -1.22 -21.12
C GLU A 112 -8.76 -0.01 -20.76
N LEU A 113 -9.75 -0.23 -19.88
CA LEU A 113 -10.71 0.79 -19.46
C LEU A 113 -10.06 1.98 -18.76
N THR A 114 -8.95 1.75 -18.07
CA THR A 114 -8.28 2.74 -17.23
C THR A 114 -6.94 3.24 -17.80
N ARG A 115 -6.57 2.80 -19.01
CA ARG A 115 -5.29 3.18 -19.64
C ARG A 115 -5.10 4.69 -19.74
N HIS A 116 -6.18 5.42 -20.05
CA HIS A 116 -6.16 6.88 -20.24
C HIS A 116 -5.97 7.67 -18.93
N ILE A 117 -6.24 7.07 -17.77
CA ILE A 117 -5.98 7.67 -16.45
C ILE A 117 -4.65 7.22 -15.83
N HIS A 118 -4.07 6.14 -16.36
CA HIS A 118 -2.71 5.67 -16.04
C HIS A 118 -2.42 5.58 -14.52
N PRO A 119 -3.17 4.72 -13.79
CA PRO A 119 -3.10 4.64 -12.33
C PRO A 119 -1.75 4.07 -11.86
N SER A 120 -1.34 4.40 -10.62
CA SER A 120 -0.24 3.70 -9.96
C SER A 120 -0.68 2.27 -9.66
N ILE A 121 0.17 1.25 -9.83
CA ILE A 121 -0.22 -0.14 -9.58
C ILE A 121 0.29 -0.66 -8.24
N GLN A 122 -0.59 -1.37 -7.54
CA GLN A 122 -0.31 -2.09 -6.30
C GLN A 122 -0.79 -3.54 -6.46
N ILE A 123 0.15 -4.48 -6.57
CA ILE A 123 -0.13 -5.92 -6.57
C ILE A 123 -0.20 -6.37 -5.12
N VAL A 124 -1.39 -6.75 -4.67
CA VAL A 124 -1.68 -7.03 -3.25
C VAL A 124 -2.65 -8.22 -3.15
N GLY A 125 -3.23 -8.43 -1.98
CA GLY A 125 -4.27 -9.41 -1.72
C GLY A 125 -3.99 -10.15 -0.42
N GLY A 126 -4.20 -11.47 -0.41
CA GLY A 126 -3.70 -12.36 0.63
C GLY A 126 -2.16 -12.39 0.64
N GLU A 127 -1.55 -13.47 0.15
CA GLU A 127 -0.11 -13.48 -0.13
C GLU A 127 0.13 -13.65 -1.63
N PRO A 128 0.33 -12.54 -2.39
CA PRO A 128 0.39 -12.59 -3.84
C PRO A 128 1.58 -13.41 -4.35
N THR A 129 2.72 -13.44 -3.64
CA THR A 129 3.92 -14.16 -4.10
C THR A 129 3.77 -15.68 -4.07
N LEU A 130 2.80 -16.20 -3.30
CA LEU A 130 2.44 -17.62 -3.30
C LEU A 130 1.39 -17.98 -4.35
N SER A 131 0.75 -16.99 -4.99
CA SER A 131 -0.26 -17.22 -6.01
C SER A 131 0.38 -17.49 -7.36
N SER A 132 -0.09 -18.52 -8.07
CA SER A 132 0.32 -18.76 -9.46
C SER A 132 -0.06 -17.62 -10.40
N LYS A 133 -1.03 -16.77 -10.02
CA LYS A 133 -1.43 -15.58 -10.76
C LYS A 133 -0.35 -14.50 -10.82
N VAL A 134 0.65 -14.51 -9.91
CA VAL A 134 1.66 -13.45 -9.85
C VAL A 134 2.45 -13.32 -11.17
N TYR A 135 2.82 -14.44 -11.79
CA TYR A 135 3.58 -14.43 -13.05
C TYR A 135 2.82 -13.76 -14.21
N PRO A 136 1.60 -14.19 -14.57
CA PRO A 136 0.85 -13.52 -15.64
C PRO A 136 0.43 -12.09 -15.28
N ILE A 137 0.26 -11.75 -13.98
CA ILE A 137 0.06 -10.36 -13.56
C ILE A 137 1.30 -9.52 -13.89
N LEU A 138 2.51 -9.99 -13.57
CA LEU A 138 3.75 -9.30 -13.91
C LEU A 138 3.89 -9.12 -15.43
N ASP A 139 3.53 -10.13 -16.22
CA ASP A 139 3.55 -10.04 -17.69
C ASP A 139 2.59 -8.95 -18.21
N MET A 140 1.38 -8.85 -17.65
CA MET A 140 0.43 -7.80 -18.02
C MET A 140 0.89 -6.40 -17.59
N VAL A 141 1.46 -6.28 -16.39
CA VAL A 141 1.98 -5.01 -15.88
C VAL A 141 3.12 -4.50 -16.77
N ASP A 142 4.04 -5.38 -17.16
CA ASP A 142 5.16 -5.06 -18.05
C ASP A 142 4.67 -4.70 -19.45
N GLY A 143 3.80 -5.53 -20.04
CA GLY A 143 3.28 -5.34 -21.39
C GLY A 143 2.46 -4.07 -21.57
N ASN A 144 1.82 -3.58 -20.50
CA ASN A 144 1.02 -2.35 -20.52
C ASN A 144 1.75 -1.12 -19.96
N ARG A 145 3.02 -1.26 -19.56
CA ARG A 145 3.85 -0.17 -19.02
C ARG A 145 3.16 0.58 -17.88
N MET A 146 2.62 -0.17 -16.92
CA MET A 146 1.86 0.43 -15.85
C MET A 146 2.72 1.35 -14.96
N ARG A 147 2.10 2.37 -14.37
CA ARG A 147 2.83 3.38 -13.59
C ARG A 147 3.20 2.84 -12.21
N ASN A 148 4.46 3.07 -11.81
CA ASN A 148 4.99 2.80 -10.46
C ASN A 148 4.52 1.45 -9.87
N PRO A 149 4.76 0.32 -10.55
CA PRO A 149 4.29 -0.97 -10.08
C PRO A 149 5.00 -1.39 -8.79
N VAL A 150 4.19 -1.69 -7.78
CA VAL A 150 4.61 -2.12 -6.45
C VAL A 150 3.99 -3.46 -6.12
N ILE A 151 4.72 -4.33 -5.43
CA ILE A 151 4.19 -5.57 -4.86
C ILE A 151 4.18 -5.51 -3.33
N GLY A 152 3.03 -5.81 -2.71
CA GLY A 152 2.89 -5.97 -1.27
C GLY A 152 2.93 -7.45 -0.89
N THR A 153 3.82 -7.86 0.01
CA THR A 153 4.04 -9.28 0.36
C THR A 153 4.59 -9.45 1.77
N ASN A 154 4.44 -10.63 2.36
CA ASN A 154 5.16 -11.07 3.57
C ASN A 154 6.51 -11.75 3.26
N GLY A 155 6.84 -11.93 1.97
CA GLY A 155 8.13 -12.44 1.49
C GLY A 155 8.28 -13.96 1.48
N THR A 156 7.27 -14.72 1.91
CA THR A 156 7.38 -16.19 2.00
C THR A 156 7.29 -16.91 0.65
N GLY A 157 6.76 -16.26 -0.39
CA GLY A 157 6.68 -16.85 -1.74
C GLY A 157 7.89 -16.57 -2.65
N PHE A 158 8.88 -15.82 -2.17
CA PHE A 158 10.12 -15.62 -2.93
C PHE A 158 10.90 -16.93 -3.07
N ASN A 159 11.13 -17.30 -4.32
CA ASN A 159 12.01 -18.38 -4.76
C ASN A 159 12.81 -17.87 -5.97
N ASP A 160 13.86 -18.58 -6.37
CA ASP A 160 14.76 -18.15 -7.45
C ASP A 160 13.99 -17.76 -8.73
N ARG A 161 12.98 -18.53 -9.12
CA ARG A 161 12.17 -18.24 -10.32
C ARG A 161 11.39 -16.93 -10.19
N LEU A 162 10.77 -16.67 -9.04
CA LEU A 162 10.01 -15.44 -8.82
C LEU A 162 10.95 -14.24 -8.73
N VAL A 163 12.09 -14.39 -8.06
CA VAL A 163 13.13 -13.36 -7.96
C VAL A 163 13.66 -13.00 -9.35
N ASP A 164 14.02 -13.99 -10.17
CA ASP A 164 14.45 -13.76 -11.56
C ASP A 164 13.38 -13.03 -12.37
N ARG A 165 12.11 -13.42 -12.21
CA ARG A 165 11.00 -12.76 -12.89
C ARG A 165 10.82 -11.32 -12.43
N ILE A 166 10.95 -11.03 -11.14
CA ILE A 166 10.84 -9.69 -10.56
C ILE A 166 12.00 -8.81 -11.02
N ASN A 167 13.22 -9.31 -10.99
CA ASN A 167 14.43 -8.59 -11.44
C ASN A 167 14.35 -8.19 -12.92
N THR A 168 13.66 -8.99 -13.74
CA THR A 168 13.44 -8.71 -15.17
C THR A 168 12.13 -7.97 -15.46
N SER A 169 11.36 -7.63 -14.43
CA SER A 169 10.08 -6.92 -14.56
C SER A 169 10.24 -5.40 -14.46
N SER A 170 9.12 -4.71 -14.66
CA SER A 170 8.99 -3.28 -14.43
C SER A 170 8.77 -2.89 -12.97
N ILE A 171 8.66 -3.85 -12.04
CA ILE A 171 8.50 -3.62 -10.60
C ILE A 171 9.58 -2.64 -10.11
N GLN A 172 9.15 -1.63 -9.36
CA GLN A 172 10.03 -0.60 -8.81
C GLN A 172 10.17 -0.69 -7.30
N HIS A 173 9.17 -1.28 -6.63
CA HIS A 173 9.10 -1.32 -5.18
C HIS A 173 8.51 -2.65 -4.69
N ILE A 174 9.15 -3.24 -3.68
CA ILE A 174 8.58 -4.30 -2.84
C ILE A 174 8.24 -3.72 -1.46
N ASN A 175 6.97 -3.76 -1.10
CA ASN A 175 6.45 -3.45 0.22
C ASN A 175 6.37 -4.76 1.04
N LEU A 176 7.31 -4.94 1.96
CA LEU A 176 7.52 -6.20 2.67
C LEU A 176 7.02 -6.12 4.11
N SER A 177 6.04 -6.94 4.47
CA SER A 177 5.46 -7.00 5.81
C SER A 177 6.39 -7.74 6.77
N ARG A 178 6.93 -7.01 7.75
CA ARG A 178 7.68 -7.54 8.89
C ARG A 178 7.39 -6.64 10.08
N HIS A 179 6.84 -7.21 11.15
CA HIS A 179 6.29 -6.45 12.26
C HIS A 179 7.08 -6.61 13.56
N HIS A 180 8.16 -7.38 13.54
CA HIS A 180 9.14 -7.43 14.61
C HIS A 180 10.51 -7.91 14.09
N TYR A 181 11.60 -7.43 14.70
CA TYR A 181 12.98 -7.86 14.37
C TYR A 181 13.32 -9.24 14.97
N ASN A 182 12.81 -9.53 16.17
CA ASN A 182 12.78 -10.89 16.72
C ASN A 182 11.74 -11.76 15.97
N GLU A 183 12.18 -12.92 15.50
CA GLU A 183 11.40 -13.81 14.64
C GLU A 183 10.25 -14.53 15.35
N ASP A 184 10.41 -14.90 16.62
CA ASP A 184 9.36 -15.54 17.41
C ASP A 184 8.21 -14.56 17.64
N LEU A 185 8.53 -13.33 18.03
CA LEU A 185 7.55 -12.25 18.18
C LEU A 185 6.89 -11.90 16.84
N ASN A 186 7.65 -11.88 15.74
CA ASN A 186 7.05 -11.68 14.42
C ASN A 186 6.10 -12.81 14.03
N HIS A 187 6.40 -14.06 14.41
CA HIS A 187 5.51 -15.20 14.18
C HIS A 187 4.29 -15.18 15.09
N GLU A 188 4.40 -14.69 16.32
CA GLU A 188 3.24 -14.42 17.18
C GLU A 188 2.32 -13.37 16.56
N ILE A 189 2.88 -12.35 15.90
CA ILE A 189 2.09 -11.30 15.23
C ILE A 189 1.44 -11.79 13.92
N MET A 190 2.21 -12.49 13.08
CA MET A 190 1.81 -12.79 11.69
C MET A 190 1.26 -14.20 11.49
N HIS A 191 1.56 -15.12 12.41
CA HIS A 191 1.18 -16.53 12.36
C HIS A 191 1.51 -17.21 11.02
N LEU A 192 2.66 -16.87 10.43
CA LEU A 192 3.09 -17.38 9.12
C LEU A 192 3.25 -18.90 9.13
N LYS A 193 2.73 -19.56 8.09
CA LYS A 193 2.84 -21.00 7.86
C LYS A 193 3.42 -21.26 6.47
N PRO A 194 4.65 -21.78 6.33
CA PRO A 194 5.58 -22.14 7.39
C PRO A 194 6.10 -20.91 8.16
N PHE A 195 6.68 -21.18 9.33
CA PHE A 195 7.47 -20.19 10.08
C PHE A 195 8.56 -19.59 9.16
N SER A 196 8.80 -18.29 9.28
CA SER A 196 9.77 -17.55 8.47
C SER A 196 10.86 -16.93 9.37
N PRO A 197 11.91 -17.70 9.70
CA PRO A 197 13.05 -17.20 10.45
C PRO A 197 13.74 -16.04 9.73
N ASN A 198 14.46 -15.21 10.48
CA ASN A 198 15.23 -14.09 9.93
C ASN A 198 16.19 -14.55 8.82
N GLU A 199 16.88 -15.67 8.99
CA GLU A 199 17.79 -16.20 7.97
C GLU A 199 17.08 -16.51 6.65
N THR A 200 15.91 -17.14 6.71
CA THR A 200 15.10 -17.45 5.51
C THR A 200 14.54 -16.18 4.89
N PHE A 201 14.01 -15.28 5.72
CA PHE A 201 13.48 -13.99 5.29
C PHE A 201 14.52 -13.16 4.52
N TRP A 202 15.75 -13.06 5.03
CA TRP A 202 16.83 -12.36 4.34
C TRP A 202 17.37 -13.13 3.14
N GLY A 203 17.46 -14.47 3.25
CA GLY A 203 17.84 -15.34 2.16
C GLY A 203 16.94 -15.20 0.92
N ASN A 204 15.65 -14.92 1.14
CA ASN A 204 14.67 -14.67 0.10
C ASN A 204 14.86 -13.34 -0.64
N LEU A 205 15.55 -12.37 -0.03
CA LEU A 205 15.73 -11.02 -0.59
C LEU A 205 17.11 -10.79 -1.20
N LYS A 206 18.09 -11.64 -0.85
CA LYS A 206 19.52 -11.43 -1.19
C LYS A 206 19.82 -11.20 -2.67
N ASN A 207 18.96 -11.72 -3.55
CA ASN A 207 19.13 -11.71 -5.01
C ASN A 207 18.21 -10.72 -5.71
N ILE A 208 17.43 -9.91 -4.97
CA ILE A 208 16.62 -8.85 -5.56
C ILE A 208 17.54 -7.78 -6.15
N ASP A 209 17.24 -7.35 -7.38
CA ASP A 209 18.01 -6.31 -8.08
C ASP A 209 18.01 -5.00 -7.26
N PRO A 210 19.17 -4.37 -7.00
CA PRO A 210 19.27 -3.12 -6.24
C PRO A 210 18.47 -1.93 -6.82
N ARG A 211 18.04 -2.00 -8.07
CA ARG A 211 17.15 -1.00 -8.69
C ARG A 211 15.73 -1.06 -8.13
N ILE A 212 15.35 -2.17 -7.49
CA ILE A 212 14.05 -2.38 -6.85
C ILE A 212 14.19 -1.94 -5.40
N ASP A 213 13.45 -0.89 -5.03
CA ASP A 213 13.43 -0.42 -3.66
C ASP A 213 12.68 -1.44 -2.77
N ILE A 214 13.24 -1.78 -1.62
CA ILE A 214 12.60 -2.67 -0.65
C ILE A 214 12.25 -1.82 0.56
N ARG A 215 10.97 -1.83 0.94
CA ARG A 215 10.49 -1.17 2.14
C ARG A 215 9.94 -2.18 3.13
N LEU A 216 10.45 -2.15 4.36
CA LEU A 216 9.81 -2.89 5.45
C LEU A 216 8.60 -2.11 5.98
N GLN A 217 7.49 -2.80 6.12
CA GLN A 217 6.28 -2.29 6.75
C GLN A 217 6.09 -2.96 8.11
N CYS A 218 6.21 -2.15 9.17
CA CYS A 218 5.97 -2.52 10.55
C CYS A 218 4.71 -1.83 11.06
N ASN A 219 3.70 -2.60 11.47
CA ASN A 219 2.63 -2.02 12.28
C ASN A 219 3.16 -1.83 13.70
N LEU A 220 2.86 -0.67 14.30
CA LEU A 220 3.14 -0.40 15.71
C LEU A 220 2.04 -1.05 16.55
N ILE A 221 2.40 -2.06 17.34
CA ILE A 221 1.47 -2.93 18.08
C ILE A 221 1.90 -2.97 19.54
N GLY A 222 1.01 -2.59 20.46
CA GLY A 222 1.27 -2.60 21.89
C GLY A 222 1.78 -3.95 22.41
N GLY A 223 2.87 -3.96 23.15
CA GLY A 223 3.59 -5.15 23.61
C GLY A 223 4.60 -5.74 22.62
N TYR A 224 4.78 -5.12 21.46
CA TYR A 224 5.75 -5.53 20.43
C TYR A 224 6.67 -4.35 20.07
N ILE A 225 6.46 -3.71 18.90
CA ILE A 225 7.11 -2.45 18.55
C ILE A 225 6.16 -1.31 18.94
N ASP A 226 6.32 -0.78 20.16
CA ASP A 226 5.40 0.18 20.78
C ASP A 226 6.07 1.36 21.50
N SER A 227 7.41 1.44 21.44
CA SER A 227 8.19 2.52 22.03
C SER A 227 9.19 3.10 21.03
N TYR A 228 9.75 4.27 21.36
CA TYR A 228 10.83 4.87 20.59
C TYR A 228 12.04 3.94 20.47
N GLU A 229 12.45 3.33 21.58
CA GLU A 229 13.59 2.40 21.64
C GLU A 229 13.35 1.19 20.73
N SER A 230 12.18 0.57 20.80
CA SER A 230 11.84 -0.58 19.94
C SER A 230 11.82 -0.22 18.44
N VAL A 231 11.44 1.01 18.11
CA VAL A 231 11.51 1.55 16.74
C VAL A 231 12.96 1.70 16.31
N ILE A 232 13.84 2.24 17.16
CA ILE A 232 15.27 2.36 16.86
C ILE A 232 15.92 0.98 16.69
N ASP A 233 15.61 0.02 17.56
CA ASP A 233 16.10 -1.36 17.42
C ASP A 233 15.69 -1.96 16.07
N PHE A 234 14.44 -1.74 15.64
CA PHE A 234 13.97 -2.20 14.33
C PHE A 234 14.70 -1.49 13.18
N VAL A 235 14.91 -0.18 13.30
CA VAL A 235 15.64 0.63 12.31
C VAL A 235 17.06 0.10 12.17
N GLU A 236 17.81 -0.06 13.25
CA GLU A 236 19.19 -0.58 13.20
C GLU A 236 19.25 -2.01 12.68
N TRP A 237 18.35 -2.88 13.16
CA TRP A 237 18.25 -4.25 12.66
C TRP A 237 18.06 -4.31 11.13
N SER A 238 17.22 -3.44 10.57
CA SER A 238 17.03 -3.38 9.11
C SER A 238 18.24 -2.82 8.36
N ARG A 239 18.94 -1.84 8.95
CA ARG A 239 20.13 -1.21 8.38
C ARG A 239 21.30 -2.17 8.30
N ASP A 240 21.48 -3.01 9.32
CA ASP A 240 22.49 -4.06 9.35
C ASP A 240 22.32 -5.08 8.19
N HIS A 241 21.11 -5.15 7.61
CA HIS A 241 20.79 -5.99 6.45
C HIS A 241 20.66 -5.18 5.15
N GLY A 242 21.08 -3.91 5.12
CA GLY A 242 21.11 -3.06 3.94
C GLY A 242 19.75 -2.51 3.51
N ILE A 243 18.72 -2.57 4.36
CA ILE A 243 17.41 -1.99 4.07
C ILE A 243 17.28 -0.63 4.74
N HIS A 244 17.00 0.39 3.92
CA HIS A 244 17.00 1.79 4.33
C HIS A 244 15.65 2.50 4.15
N ASN A 245 14.57 1.76 3.83
CA ASN A 245 13.23 2.33 3.67
C ASN A 245 12.26 1.62 4.60
N LEU A 246 11.73 2.35 5.58
CA LEU A 246 10.94 1.79 6.66
C LEU A 246 9.64 2.57 6.81
N VAL A 247 8.54 1.85 7.00
CA VAL A 247 7.24 2.41 7.38
C VAL A 247 6.82 1.83 8.70
N PHE A 248 6.59 2.69 9.68
CA PHE A 248 5.92 2.39 10.93
C PHE A 248 4.48 2.90 10.87
N ALA A 249 3.52 1.99 10.80
CA ALA A 249 2.11 2.33 10.66
C ALA A 249 1.36 2.14 11.98
N GLN A 250 0.58 3.13 12.39
CA GLN A 250 -0.39 2.96 13.46
C GLN A 250 -1.45 1.93 13.05
N LEU A 251 -1.86 1.06 13.98
CA LEU A 251 -3.04 0.24 13.77
C LEU A 251 -4.26 1.13 13.54
N THR A 252 -4.80 1.07 12.32
CA THR A 252 -5.93 1.88 11.86
C THR A 252 -7.17 1.58 12.69
N PRO A 253 -7.74 2.54 13.44
CA PRO A 253 -9.00 2.34 14.12
C PRO A 253 -10.08 1.90 13.12
N LEU A 254 -10.72 0.79 13.41
CA LEU A 254 -11.75 0.22 12.55
C LEU A 254 -13.14 0.57 13.08
N PRO A 255 -14.08 1.00 12.22
CA PRO A 255 -15.47 1.19 12.64
C PRO A 255 -16.08 -0.16 13.02
N ARG A 256 -17.00 -0.14 14.01
CA ARG A 256 -17.89 -1.28 14.27
C ARG A 256 -19.05 -1.25 13.27
N ASP A 257 -18.76 -1.69 12.05
CA ASP A 257 -19.74 -1.86 10.97
C ASP A 257 -19.78 -3.32 10.49
N ASP A 258 -20.49 -3.57 9.39
CA ASP A 258 -20.67 -4.89 8.81
C ASP A 258 -19.47 -5.36 7.97
N MET A 259 -18.40 -4.57 7.82
CA MET A 259 -17.25 -4.91 6.98
C MET A 259 -16.18 -5.72 7.73
N TYR A 260 -15.90 -5.35 8.99
CA TYR A 260 -14.80 -5.92 9.78
C TYR A 260 -15.29 -6.87 10.86
N ARG A 261 -14.52 -7.93 11.12
CA ARG A 261 -14.81 -8.88 12.20
C ARG A 261 -14.56 -8.25 13.56
N SER A 262 -15.45 -8.49 14.52
CA SER A 262 -15.37 -7.93 15.87
C SER A 262 -14.03 -8.21 16.56
N GLU A 263 -13.49 -9.41 16.37
CA GLU A 263 -12.22 -9.83 16.98
C GLU A 263 -11.04 -8.98 16.48
N ILE A 264 -11.05 -8.58 15.20
CA ILE A 264 -10.02 -7.72 14.61
C ILE A 264 -10.15 -6.30 15.16
N ILE A 265 -11.38 -5.80 15.30
CA ILE A 265 -11.63 -4.48 15.89
C ILE A 265 -11.15 -4.46 17.34
N ASP A 266 -11.48 -5.48 18.13
CA ASP A 266 -11.09 -5.58 19.54
C ASP A 266 -9.57 -5.69 19.69
N TYR A 267 -8.89 -6.46 18.83
CA TYR A 267 -7.43 -6.53 18.80
C TYR A 267 -6.81 -5.15 18.51
N VAL A 268 -7.25 -4.50 17.43
CA VAL A 268 -6.72 -3.19 17.02
C VAL A 268 -6.91 -2.13 18.11
N LEU A 269 -8.06 -2.10 18.79
CA LEU A 269 -8.33 -1.14 19.85
C LEU A 269 -7.52 -1.43 21.13
N SER A 270 -7.29 -2.70 21.47
CA SER A 270 -6.54 -3.08 22.67
C SER A 270 -5.02 -2.96 22.53
N ARG A 271 -4.52 -2.83 21.30
CA ARG A 271 -3.07 -2.79 20.97
C ARG A 271 -2.60 -1.46 20.39
N GLN A 272 -3.34 -0.38 20.64
CA GLN A 272 -2.95 0.97 20.18
C GLN A 272 -1.61 1.43 20.77
N VAL A 273 -0.86 2.16 19.97
CA VAL A 273 0.43 2.77 20.35
C VAL A 273 0.32 4.29 20.22
N ASP A 274 0.89 5.02 21.18
CA ASP A 274 1.04 6.47 21.08
C ASP A 274 2.20 6.82 20.13
N VAL A 275 1.89 6.83 18.84
CA VAL A 275 2.88 7.14 17.80
C VAL A 275 3.37 8.59 17.91
N ASN A 276 2.58 9.52 18.47
CA ASN A 276 3.03 10.90 18.63
C ASN A 276 4.18 10.98 19.64
N ALA A 277 4.13 10.23 20.75
CA ALA A 277 5.23 10.15 21.72
C ALA A 277 6.53 9.62 21.09
N ILE A 278 6.43 8.65 20.17
CA ILE A 278 7.57 8.13 19.40
C ILE A 278 8.14 9.22 18.49
N ILE A 279 7.29 9.93 17.77
CA ILE A 279 7.73 11.01 16.86
C ILE A 279 8.34 12.17 17.63
N GLU A 280 7.80 12.54 18.80
CA GLU A 280 8.36 13.57 19.67
C GLU A 280 9.78 13.20 20.15
N SER A 281 9.99 11.92 20.45
CA SER A 281 11.32 11.39 20.79
C SER A 281 12.28 11.43 19.59
N ALA A 282 11.78 11.11 18.39
CA ALA A 282 12.56 11.25 17.15
C ALA A 282 12.92 12.71 16.85
N GLU A 283 12.00 13.66 17.09
CA GLU A 283 12.19 15.08 16.82
C GLU A 283 13.33 15.71 17.63
N VAL A 284 13.57 15.24 18.86
CA VAL A 284 14.67 15.73 19.71
C VAL A 284 15.98 14.95 19.52
N ASN A 285 15.98 13.84 18.77
CA ASN A 285 17.19 13.10 18.47
C ASN A 285 17.93 13.75 17.27
N PRO A 286 19.20 14.18 17.43
CA PRO A 286 19.98 14.80 16.35
C PRO A 286 20.31 13.89 15.16
N GLU A 287 20.16 12.58 15.30
CA GLU A 287 20.29 11.62 14.19
C GLU A 287 19.08 11.62 13.25
N PHE A 288 17.97 12.21 13.68
CA PHE A 288 16.78 12.38 12.85
C PHE A 288 16.74 13.77 12.21
N SER A 289 16.31 13.81 10.95
CA SER A 289 15.94 15.03 10.27
C SER A 289 14.60 14.87 9.58
N PHE A 290 13.69 15.79 9.83
CA PHE A 290 12.39 15.86 9.16
C PHE A 290 12.56 16.17 7.67
N GLU A 291 11.87 15.45 6.78
CA GLU A 291 11.88 15.74 5.35
C GLU A 291 10.57 16.36 4.88
N LYS A 292 9.44 15.74 5.21
CA LYS A 292 8.12 16.15 4.72
C LYS A 292 6.98 15.47 5.46
N TYR A 293 5.79 16.05 5.32
CA TYR A 293 4.52 15.41 5.66
C TYR A 293 3.57 15.43 4.47
N ARG A 294 2.57 14.55 4.51
CA ARG A 294 1.46 14.55 3.56
C ARG A 294 0.19 13.98 4.19
N GLY A 295 -0.91 14.70 4.04
CA GLY A 295 -2.27 14.22 4.22
C GLY A 295 -2.89 13.73 2.90
N GLY A 296 -3.89 12.87 3.02
CA GLY A 296 -4.72 12.38 1.93
C GLY A 296 -6.05 11.87 2.47
N VAL A 297 -6.91 11.36 1.59
CA VAL A 297 -8.30 10.95 1.91
C VAL A 297 -8.40 9.97 3.09
N ALA A 298 -7.42 9.11 3.30
CA ALA A 298 -7.49 8.06 4.32
C ALA A 298 -6.15 7.83 5.05
N CYS A 299 -5.18 8.70 4.82
CA CYS A 299 -3.87 8.56 5.43
C CYS A 299 -3.20 9.90 5.64
N TYR A 300 -2.37 9.94 6.66
CA TYR A 300 -1.43 11.01 6.93
C TYR A 300 -0.09 10.36 7.23
N TYR A 301 0.99 10.94 6.75
CA TYR A 301 2.32 10.44 7.09
C TYR A 301 3.35 11.53 7.23
N GLU A 302 4.35 11.23 8.05
CA GLU A 302 5.56 12.02 8.23
C GLU A 302 6.76 11.21 7.75
N VAL A 303 7.65 11.84 6.99
CA VAL A 303 8.86 11.24 6.46
C VAL A 303 10.06 11.91 7.13
N TRP A 304 10.94 11.07 7.66
CA TRP A 304 12.16 11.44 8.34
C TRP A 304 13.34 10.71 7.73
N LYS A 305 14.53 11.27 7.89
CA LYS A 305 15.81 10.57 7.69
C LYS A 305 16.43 10.26 9.03
N TYR A 306 16.88 9.04 9.20
CA TYR A 306 17.71 8.60 10.31
C TYR A 306 19.13 8.39 9.82
N LYS A 307 20.11 9.00 10.49
CA LYS A 307 21.55 8.99 10.13
C LYS A 307 21.86 9.44 8.70
N GLY A 308 20.93 10.16 8.07
CA GLY A 308 21.06 10.75 6.73
C GLY A 308 20.77 9.81 5.55
N ASP A 309 20.71 8.50 5.77
CA ASP A 309 20.61 7.48 4.72
C ASP A 309 19.36 6.59 4.85
N THR A 310 18.78 6.40 6.04
CA THR A 310 17.54 5.63 6.22
C THR A 310 16.31 6.52 6.22
N THR A 311 15.36 6.25 5.33
CA THR A 311 14.00 6.82 5.38
C THR A 311 13.16 6.08 6.40
N VAL A 312 12.63 6.82 7.37
CA VAL A 312 11.67 6.38 8.38
C VAL A 312 10.37 7.14 8.17
N LEU A 313 9.30 6.42 7.87
CA LEU A 313 7.98 7.00 7.63
C LEU A 313 7.01 6.56 8.73
N PHE A 314 6.43 7.52 9.45
CA PHE A 314 5.36 7.27 10.40
C PHE A 314 4.01 7.49 9.71
N LYS A 315 3.22 6.42 9.59
CA LYS A 315 1.95 6.41 8.85
C LYS A 315 0.78 6.28 9.81
N PHE A 316 -0.23 7.09 9.56
CA PHE A 316 -1.51 7.09 10.23
C PHE A 316 -2.59 6.88 9.17
N SER A 317 -3.62 6.12 9.53
CA SER A 317 -4.76 5.86 8.66
C SER A 317 -6.05 5.89 9.46
N ASP A 318 -7.09 6.39 8.84
CA ASP A 318 -8.46 6.41 9.35
C ASP A 318 -9.40 6.17 8.18
N ASN A 319 -10.20 5.10 8.28
CA ASN A 319 -11.11 4.68 7.23
C ASN A 319 -12.42 5.48 7.21
N LYS A 320 -12.66 6.41 8.16
CA LYS A 320 -13.83 7.29 8.16
C LYS A 320 -13.96 8.07 6.85
N TYR A 321 -12.89 8.77 6.45
CA TYR A 321 -12.91 9.62 5.26
C TYR A 321 -12.85 8.80 3.95
N LEU A 322 -12.23 7.60 3.99
CA LEU A 322 -12.35 6.64 2.88
C LEU A 322 -13.81 6.19 2.69
N SER A 323 -14.50 5.86 3.78
CA SER A 323 -15.93 5.50 3.74
C SER A 323 -16.80 6.65 3.23
N MET A 324 -16.45 7.90 3.57
CA MET A 324 -17.10 9.08 2.99
C MET A 324 -16.84 9.19 1.48
N ALA A 325 -15.61 8.96 1.02
CA ALA A 325 -15.26 8.94 -0.39
C ALA A 325 -16.00 7.82 -1.15
N ASP A 326 -16.13 6.65 -0.55
CA ASP A 326 -16.91 5.53 -1.08
C ASP A 326 -18.39 5.88 -1.26
N ARG A 327 -18.96 6.68 -0.34
CA ARG A 327 -20.36 7.13 -0.41
C ARG A 327 -20.61 8.27 -1.40
N THR A 328 -19.56 8.90 -1.92
CA THR A 328 -19.73 9.87 -3.02
C THR A 328 -20.31 9.15 -4.24
N GLU A 329 -21.16 9.82 -5.01
CA GLU A 329 -21.83 9.15 -6.12
C GLU A 329 -20.88 8.78 -7.26
N ARG A 330 -19.96 9.69 -7.61
CA ARG A 330 -19.14 9.59 -8.83
C ARG A 330 -17.63 9.74 -8.62
N HIS A 331 -17.14 9.99 -7.41
CA HIS A 331 -15.70 10.06 -7.18
C HIS A 331 -15.12 8.67 -6.91
N LEU A 332 -13.94 8.40 -7.44
CA LEU A 332 -13.22 7.12 -7.32
C LEU A 332 -12.05 7.33 -6.36
N PRO A 333 -12.15 6.93 -5.08
CA PRO A 333 -11.02 7.01 -4.16
C PRO A 333 -9.86 6.11 -4.62
N ASP A 334 -10.20 4.93 -5.11
CA ASP A 334 -9.26 3.94 -5.61
C ASP A 334 -9.89 3.16 -6.78
N LEU A 335 -9.07 2.38 -7.48
CA LEU A 335 -9.51 1.32 -8.38
C LEU A 335 -9.09 -0.02 -7.77
N VAL A 336 -9.98 -1.01 -7.80
CA VAL A 336 -9.70 -2.33 -7.24
C VAL A 336 -10.17 -3.38 -8.25
N VAL A 337 -9.23 -4.18 -8.74
CA VAL A 337 -9.53 -5.41 -9.47
C VAL A 337 -9.65 -6.52 -8.42
N HIS A 338 -10.87 -6.96 -8.17
CA HIS A 338 -11.18 -7.98 -7.17
C HIS A 338 -10.77 -9.38 -7.64
N THR A 339 -10.68 -10.32 -6.69
CA THR A 339 -10.28 -11.72 -6.93
C THR A 339 -11.18 -12.49 -7.92
N ASP A 340 -12.35 -11.97 -8.27
CA ASP A 340 -13.25 -12.51 -9.28
C ASP A 340 -13.08 -11.91 -10.69
N GLY A 341 -12.19 -10.91 -10.84
CA GLY A 341 -11.94 -10.16 -12.07
C GLY A 341 -12.74 -8.84 -12.17
N THR A 342 -13.64 -8.55 -11.23
CA THR A 342 -14.46 -7.34 -11.25
C THR A 342 -13.60 -6.10 -10.98
N LEU A 343 -13.75 -5.06 -11.80
CA LEU A 343 -13.18 -3.74 -11.54
C LEU A 343 -14.19 -2.87 -10.78
N CYS A 344 -13.81 -2.40 -9.60
CA CYS A 344 -14.60 -1.48 -8.78
C CYS A 344 -13.82 -0.20 -8.46
N GLY A 345 -14.56 0.86 -8.14
CA GLY A 345 -14.01 2.10 -7.58
C GLY A 345 -13.80 2.08 -6.06
N SER A 346 -13.83 0.89 -5.45
CA SER A 346 -13.82 0.70 -3.99
C SER A 346 -13.32 -0.70 -3.63
N TRP A 347 -12.79 -0.83 -2.41
CA TRP A 347 -12.48 -2.11 -1.77
C TRP A 347 -13.73 -2.88 -1.36
N ASN A 348 -14.90 -2.24 -1.29
CA ASN A 348 -16.17 -2.96 -1.23
C ASN A 348 -16.58 -3.35 -2.66
N ARG A 349 -16.54 -4.65 -2.97
CA ARG A 349 -16.86 -5.17 -4.32
C ARG A 349 -18.25 -4.80 -4.83
N ASN A 350 -19.19 -4.49 -3.94
CA ASN A 350 -20.56 -4.14 -4.30
C ASN A 350 -20.77 -2.64 -4.52
N LEU A 351 -19.73 -1.82 -4.32
CA LEU A 351 -19.76 -0.38 -4.54
C LEU A 351 -18.99 0.01 -5.81
N LYS A 352 -19.54 0.97 -6.55
CA LYS A 352 -18.90 1.58 -7.73
C LYS A 352 -18.37 0.54 -8.72
N ILE A 353 -19.20 -0.45 -9.07
CA ILE A 353 -18.85 -1.47 -10.07
C ILE A 353 -18.64 -0.77 -11.42
N LEU A 354 -17.45 -0.95 -12.01
CA LEU A 354 -17.02 -0.32 -13.26
C LEU A 354 -17.05 -1.34 -14.42
N SER A 355 -16.73 -2.60 -14.15
CA SER A 355 -16.80 -3.73 -15.09
C SER A 355 -16.86 -5.06 -14.33
N GLU A 356 -17.64 -6.02 -14.84
CA GLU A 356 -17.74 -7.41 -14.32
C GLU A 356 -17.14 -8.45 -15.28
#